data_AF-A0ABD5VVX1-F1
#
_entry.id   AF-A0ABD5VVX1-F1
#
_cell.length_a   1.000
_cell.length_b   1.000
_cell.length_c   1.000
_cell.angle_alpha   90.00
_cell.angle_beta   90.00
_cell.angle_gamma   90.00
#
_symmetry.space_group_name_H-M   'P 1'
#
loop_
_entity.id
_entity.type
_entity.pdbx_description
1 polymer ?
#
loop_
_entity_poly.entity_id
_entity_poly.type
_entity_poly.pdbx_seq_one_letter_code
_entity_poly.pdbx_strand_id
1 'polypeptide(L)'
;MERPAERHGDTGGVATSPTVESLGSARQGTNDFGETGYRGPCPPTGDGPHTYRFTLYALDAELDVEAGANVDAVTNAVENATVAKAQMTGEYER
;
A
#
# COMPACT_ATOMS: atom_id res chain seq x y z
N MET A 1 -9.97 3.93 -30.71
CA MET A 1 -9.35 4.89 -29.78
C MET A 1 -9.86 4.51 -28.41
N GLU A 2 -9.17 3.57 -27.77
CA GLU A 2 -9.59 2.98 -26.50
C GLU A 2 -9.61 4.05 -25.42
N ARG A 3 -10.76 4.19 -24.76
CA ARG A 3 -10.93 5.16 -23.67
C ARG A 3 -10.03 4.70 -22.52
N PRO A 4 -9.10 5.53 -22.02
CA PRO A 4 -8.25 5.15 -20.91
C PRO A 4 -9.17 4.83 -19.72
N ALA A 5 -9.05 3.60 -19.19
CA ALA A 5 -9.81 3.14 -18.05
C ALA A 5 -9.81 4.24 -16.98
N GLU A 6 -11.00 4.72 -16.67
CA GLU A 6 -11.23 5.78 -15.70
C GLU A 6 -10.53 5.38 -14.39
N ARG A 7 -9.55 6.18 -13.95
CA ARG A 7 -8.77 5.95 -12.72
C ARG A 7 -9.69 5.96 -11.50
N HIS A 8 -10.23 4.80 -11.14
CA HIS A 8 -11.12 4.64 -9.99
C HIS A 8 -10.32 4.22 -8.77
N GLY A 9 -10.06 5.13 -7.85
CA GLY A 9 -9.38 4.88 -6.58
C GLY A 9 -8.83 6.19 -6.02
N ASP A 10 -9.34 6.59 -4.86
CA ASP A 10 -8.85 7.76 -4.15
C ASP A 10 -7.42 7.48 -3.64
N THR A 11 -6.47 8.37 -3.90
CA THR A 11 -5.11 8.25 -3.33
C THR A 11 -5.08 8.61 -1.85
N GLY A 12 -6.18 9.14 -1.30
CA GLY A 12 -6.27 9.55 0.10
C GLY A 12 -5.28 10.67 0.45
N GLY A 13 -4.78 11.40 -0.55
CA GLY A 13 -3.70 12.38 -0.38
C GLY A 13 -2.30 11.78 -0.21
N VAL A 14 -2.13 10.47 -0.37
CA VAL A 14 -0.81 9.80 -0.30
C VAL A 14 -0.03 10.07 -1.58
N ALA A 15 1.27 10.35 -1.45
CA ALA A 15 2.17 10.53 -2.58
C ALA A 15 2.25 9.26 -3.44
N THR A 16 2.38 9.41 -4.75
CA THR A 16 2.46 8.28 -5.70
C THR A 16 3.87 8.00 -6.21
N SER A 17 4.87 8.75 -5.73
CA SER A 17 6.28 8.59 -6.10
C SER A 17 6.93 7.40 -5.39
N PRO A 18 7.79 6.59 -6.04
CA PRO A 18 8.46 5.45 -5.40
C PRO A 18 9.26 5.83 -4.14
N THR A 19 9.81 7.05 -4.11
CA THR A 19 10.49 7.63 -2.95
C THR A 19 9.81 8.94 -2.56
N VAL A 20 9.58 9.13 -1.26
CA VAL A 20 8.93 10.32 -0.70
C VAL A 20 9.95 11.10 0.13
N GLU A 21 10.59 12.08 -0.51
CA GLU A 21 11.68 12.86 0.09
C GLU A 21 11.27 13.61 1.37
N SER A 22 10.05 14.13 1.42
CA SER A 22 9.53 14.84 2.59
C SER A 22 9.40 13.96 3.85
N LEU A 23 9.45 12.64 3.69
CA LEU A 23 9.39 11.65 4.76
C LEU A 23 10.75 10.99 5.00
N GLY A 24 11.85 11.72 4.84
CA GLY A 24 13.20 11.18 5.04
C GLY A 24 13.55 10.12 4.00
N SER A 25 13.14 10.34 2.75
CA SER A 25 13.31 9.40 1.63
C SER A 25 12.64 8.04 1.87
N ALA A 26 11.47 8.04 2.53
CA ALA A 26 10.65 6.85 2.69
C ALA A 26 10.33 6.21 1.34
N ARG A 27 10.39 4.89 1.26
CA ARG A 27 10.22 4.12 0.02
C ARG A 27 8.85 3.45 -0.02
N GLN A 28 8.24 3.44 -1.20
CA GLN A 28 6.96 2.79 -1.47
C GLN A 28 7.18 1.56 -2.34
N GLY A 29 6.57 0.44 -1.95
CA GLY A 29 6.51 -0.75 -2.79
C GLY A 29 5.49 -0.60 -3.92
N THR A 30 5.51 -1.57 -4.84
CA THR A 30 4.53 -1.66 -5.94
C THR A 30 3.29 -2.42 -5.46
N ASN A 31 2.11 -1.86 -5.73
CA ASN A 31 0.82 -2.46 -5.42
C ASN A 31 0.34 -3.41 -6.54
N ASP A 32 -0.78 -4.10 -6.34
CA ASP A 32 -1.33 -5.06 -7.31
C ASP A 32 -1.76 -4.44 -8.65
N PHE A 33 -1.84 -3.10 -8.74
CA PHE A 33 -2.09 -2.39 -9.99
C PHE A 33 -0.81 -2.07 -10.77
N GLY A 34 0.36 -2.48 -10.27
CA GLY A 34 1.66 -2.18 -10.88
C GLY A 34 2.11 -0.73 -10.65
N GLU A 35 1.53 -0.03 -9.67
CA GLU A 35 1.82 1.37 -9.36
C GLU A 35 2.41 1.51 -7.94
N THR A 36 3.14 2.60 -7.69
CA THR A 36 3.55 2.99 -6.34
C THR A 36 2.52 3.93 -5.72
N GLY A 37 2.34 3.82 -4.39
CA GLY A 37 1.39 4.62 -3.64
C GLY A 37 0.12 3.86 -3.26
N TYR A 38 -0.70 4.51 -2.45
CA TYR A 38 -1.98 4.00 -2.00
C TYR A 38 -3.07 4.22 -3.05
N ARG A 39 -3.89 3.19 -3.24
CA ARG A 39 -5.14 3.28 -4.00
C ARG A 39 -6.28 2.81 -3.09
N GLY A 40 -7.26 3.68 -2.90
CA GLY A 40 -8.35 3.47 -1.97
C GLY A 40 -9.34 2.37 -2.40
N PRO A 41 -10.25 1.98 -1.47
CA PRO A 41 -11.27 0.96 -1.68
C PRO A 41 -12.06 1.17 -2.97
N CYS A 42 -12.12 0.13 -3.79
CA CYS A 42 -12.87 0.10 -5.04
C CYS A 42 -13.54 -1.28 -5.22
N PRO A 43 -14.36 -1.74 -4.26
CA PRO A 43 -15.02 -3.03 -4.36
C PRO A 43 -15.99 -3.03 -5.57
N PRO A 44 -16.16 -4.17 -6.26
CA PRO A 44 -17.20 -4.30 -7.27
C PRO A 44 -18.60 -4.12 -6.65
N THR A 45 -19.52 -3.54 -7.43
CA THR A 45 -20.91 -3.37 -6.97
C THR A 45 -21.61 -4.71 -6.88
N GLY A 46 -22.15 -5.04 -5.70
CA GLY A 46 -22.93 -6.26 -5.46
C GLY A 46 -22.14 -7.47 -4.92
N ASP A 47 -20.83 -7.33 -4.68
CA ASP A 47 -19.98 -8.40 -4.11
C ASP A 47 -20.05 -8.48 -2.57
N GLY A 48 -20.82 -7.60 -1.92
CA GLY A 48 -20.86 -7.47 -0.47
C GLY A 48 -19.72 -6.60 0.08
N PRO A 49 -19.62 -6.47 1.42
CA PRO A 49 -18.55 -5.70 2.06
C PRO A 49 -17.19 -6.37 1.89
N HIS A 50 -16.20 -5.61 1.38
CA HIS A 50 -14.80 -6.02 1.34
C HIS A 50 -14.09 -5.58 2.62
N THR A 51 -13.29 -6.48 3.21
CA THR A 51 -12.46 -6.19 4.38
C THR A 51 -11.10 -5.64 3.97
N TYR A 52 -10.77 -4.42 4.42
CA TYR A 52 -9.48 -3.77 4.22
C TYR A 52 -8.69 -3.77 5.52
N ARG A 53 -7.43 -4.23 5.47
CA ARG A 53 -6.54 -4.32 6.65
C ARG A 53 -5.35 -3.38 6.47
N PHE A 54 -5.22 -2.42 7.37
CA PHE A 54 -4.09 -1.52 7.46
C PHE A 54 -3.20 -1.99 8.61
N THR A 55 -1.96 -2.37 8.30
CA THR A 55 -1.02 -2.86 9.30
C THR A 55 0.14 -1.87 9.45
N LEU A 56 0.41 -1.47 10.69
CA LEU A 56 1.57 -0.68 11.08
C LEU A 56 2.57 -1.59 11.79
N TYR A 57 3.82 -1.57 11.32
CA TYR A 57 4.94 -2.30 11.91
C TYR A 57 5.92 -1.31 12.54
N ALA A 58 6.36 -1.60 13.76
CA ALA A 58 7.51 -0.95 14.38
C ALA A 58 8.72 -1.86 14.18
N LEU A 59 9.79 -1.30 13.64
CA LEU A 59 11.00 -2.01 13.28
C LEU A 59 12.18 -1.58 14.17
N ASP A 60 13.11 -2.50 14.46
CA ASP A 60 14.36 -2.19 15.17
C ASP A 60 15.53 -1.87 14.25
N ALA A 61 15.36 -2.08 12.94
CA ALA A 61 16.36 -1.84 11.91
C ALA A 61 15.75 -1.17 10.67
N GLU A 62 16.60 -0.51 9.89
CA GLU A 62 16.24 -0.04 8.55
C GLU A 62 16.11 -1.23 7.60
N LEU A 63 15.13 -1.16 6.70
CA LEU A 63 14.91 -2.21 5.71
C LEU A 63 15.81 -1.99 4.48
N ASP A 64 16.55 -3.04 4.11
CA ASP A 64 17.29 -3.12 2.85
C ASP A 64 16.34 -3.53 1.72
N VAL A 65 15.39 -2.65 1.41
CA VAL A 65 14.40 -2.83 0.35
C VAL A 65 14.39 -1.60 -0.54
N GLU A 66 14.51 -1.84 -1.84
CA GLU A 66 14.48 -0.80 -2.87
C GLU A 66 13.08 -0.23 -3.11
N ALA A 67 13.02 1.01 -3.58
CA ALA A 67 11.76 1.61 -4.00
C ALA A 67 11.16 0.81 -5.18
N GLY A 68 9.83 0.61 -5.14
CA GLY A 68 9.13 -0.21 -6.14
C GLY A 68 9.24 -1.71 -5.93
N ALA A 69 9.84 -2.18 -4.83
CA ALA A 69 9.83 -3.61 -4.47
C ALA A 69 8.40 -4.16 -4.39
N ASN A 70 8.24 -5.45 -4.73
CA ASN A 70 6.94 -6.11 -4.62
C ASN A 70 6.57 -6.41 -3.15
N VAL A 71 5.31 -6.76 -2.94
CA VAL A 71 4.76 -7.03 -1.60
C VAL A 71 5.50 -8.15 -0.87
N ASP A 72 5.98 -9.19 -1.57
CA ASP A 72 6.68 -10.32 -0.96
C ASP A 72 8.04 -9.89 -0.40
N ALA A 73 8.81 -9.12 -1.16
CA ALA A 73 10.09 -8.57 -0.72
C ALA A 73 9.94 -7.65 0.49
N VAL A 74 8.93 -6.77 0.47
CA VAL A 74 8.63 -5.87 1.59
C VAL A 74 8.21 -6.67 2.83
N THR A 75 7.30 -7.63 2.68
CA THR A 75 6.77 -8.42 3.80
C THR A 75 7.87 -9.24 4.46
N ASN A 76 8.71 -9.93 3.66
CA ASN A 76 9.85 -10.69 4.18
C ASN A 76 10.82 -9.80 4.96
N ALA A 77 11.14 -8.61 4.45
CA ALA A 77 12.06 -7.70 5.14
C ALA A 77 11.45 -7.16 6.46
N VAL A 78 10.17 -6.77 6.43
CA VAL A 78 9.43 -6.29 7.60
C VAL A 78 9.36 -7.35 8.69
N GLU A 79 9.00 -8.60 8.35
CA GLU A 79 8.83 -9.68 9.33
C GLU A 79 10.12 -9.98 10.12
N ASN A 80 11.29 -9.87 9.46
CA ASN A 80 12.58 -10.10 10.11
C ASN A 80 13.00 -9.00 11.09
N ALA A 81 12.52 -7.76 10.90
CA ALA A 81 12.91 -6.59 11.69
C ALA A 81 11.79 -6.10 12.65
N THR A 82 10.65 -6.80 12.71
CA THR A 82 9.48 -6.34 13.48
C THR A 82 9.67 -6.56 14.98
N VAL A 83 9.51 -5.48 15.76
CA VAL A 83 9.42 -5.54 17.23
C VAL A 83 8.01 -5.36 17.77
N ALA A 84 7.12 -4.69 17.01
CA ALA A 84 5.71 -4.58 17.36
C ALA A 84 4.83 -4.38 16.11
N LYS A 85 3.56 -4.73 16.23
CA LYS A 85 2.57 -4.60 15.16
C LYS A 85 1.24 -4.09 15.70
N ALA A 86 0.59 -3.21 14.95
CA ALA A 86 -0.79 -2.81 15.14
C ALA A 86 -1.56 -3.00 13.84
N GLN A 87 -2.83 -3.41 13.92
CA GLN A 87 -3.68 -3.58 12.74
C GLN A 87 -5.01 -2.86 12.95
N MET A 88 -5.41 -2.08 11.96
CA MET A 88 -6.76 -1.54 11.83
C MET A 88 -7.47 -2.28 10.70
N THR A 89 -8.75 -2.60 10.91
CA THR A 89 -9.57 -3.29 9.90
C THR A 89 -10.86 -2.49 9.71
N GLY A 90 -11.20 -2.23 8.44
CA GLY A 90 -12.43 -1.56 8.05
C GLY A 90 -13.11 -2.32 6.93
N GLU A 91 -14.43 -2.20 6.84
CA GLU A 91 -15.22 -2.81 5.77
C GLU A 91 -15.81 -1.72 4.90
N TYR A 92 -15.86 -1.94 3.59
CA TYR A 92 -16.46 -1.03 2.64
C TYR A 92 -17.15 -1.80 1.51
N GLU A 93 -18.35 -1.35 1.17
CA GLU A 93 -19.19 -1.83 0.06
C GLU A 93 -19.60 -0.61 -0.80
N ARG A 94 -19.87 -0.83 -2.08
CA ARG A 94 -20.35 0.19 -3.01
C ARG A 94 -21.86 0.11 -3.24
#